data_AF-A0A0U4WDY3-F1
#
_entry.id   AF-A0A0U4WDY3-F1
#
_cell.length_a   1.000
_cell.length_b   1.000
_cell.length_c   1.000
_cell.angle_alpha   90.00
_cell.angle_beta   90.00
_cell.angle_gamma   90.00
#
_symmetry.space_group_name_H-M   'P 1'
#
loop_
_entity.id
_entity.type
_entity.pdbx_description
1 polymer ?
#
loop_
_entity_poly.entity_id
_entity_poly.type
_entity_poly.pdbx_seq_one_letter_code
_entity_poly.pdbx_strand_id
1 'polypeptide(L)'
;MILQLCATNFLTKWLKADLPRLPVESGKQVGVNTVTSDNTQMCWQVHIIDNSYGSRHKTLIAVEASSRFTVFIPVVLKLTLDELSARLKMEWQWVLAESLRVLEYMPRSDIALLLDRLNQLNFDVAWVKNTDLSINGHISDAGLWVTQTLEQSRREELTPEVALELAIYLNGQPKRINKGKDKVIPVESLLAYCQSLISSKQTAQQSEAEPAESNQQLLAPINSIVYLKR
;
A
#
# COMPACT_ATOMS: atom_id res chain seq x y z
N MET A 1 -3.08 -10.52 5.72
CA MET A 1 -3.04 -9.78 4.43
C MET A 1 -1.58 -9.59 4.09
N ILE A 2 -1.17 -9.78 2.83
CA ILE A 2 0.24 -9.67 2.47
C ILE A 2 0.58 -8.21 2.16
N LEU A 3 1.62 -7.68 2.79
CA LEU A 3 2.28 -6.44 2.37
C LEU A 3 3.51 -6.81 1.53
N GLN A 4 3.36 -6.79 0.21
CA GLN A 4 4.41 -7.18 -0.72
C GLN A 4 5.27 -5.98 -1.10
N LEU A 5 6.52 -5.98 -0.63
CA LEU A 5 7.52 -4.96 -0.88
C LEU A 5 8.46 -5.40 -2.00
N CYS A 6 8.34 -4.75 -3.15
CA CYS A 6 9.13 -5.00 -4.34
C CYS A 6 10.36 -4.10 -4.35
N ALA A 7 11.51 -4.65 -3.93
CA ALA A 7 12.78 -3.95 -3.99
C ALA A 7 13.29 -3.90 -5.42
N THR A 8 13.54 -2.69 -5.90
CA THR A 8 14.27 -2.49 -7.17
C THR A 8 15.71 -3.03 -7.08
N ASN A 9 16.36 -3.19 -8.24
CA ASN A 9 17.77 -3.61 -8.30
C ASN A 9 18.71 -2.68 -7.50
N PHE A 10 18.46 -1.38 -7.53
CA PHE A 10 19.24 -0.38 -6.79
C PHE A 10 19.09 -0.57 -5.28
N LEU A 11 17.85 -0.69 -4.80
CA LEU A 11 17.59 -0.93 -3.39
C LEU A 11 18.19 -2.26 -2.92
N THR A 12 18.02 -3.33 -3.69
CA THR A 12 18.57 -4.65 -3.35
C THR A 12 20.09 -4.60 -3.18
N LYS A 13 20.79 -3.89 -4.08
CA LYS A 13 22.25 -3.70 -3.99
C LYS A 13 22.65 -2.89 -2.75
N TRP A 14 21.93 -1.81 -2.45
CA TRP A 14 22.19 -0.99 -1.27
C TRP A 14 21.95 -1.78 0.04
N LEU A 15 20.86 -2.54 0.10
CA LEU A 15 20.53 -3.44 1.20
C LEU A 15 21.47 -4.64 1.31
N LYS A 16 22.30 -4.93 0.30
CA LYS A 16 23.10 -6.17 0.18
C LYS A 16 22.26 -7.42 0.55
N ALA A 17 21.00 -7.42 0.16
CA ALA A 17 20.05 -8.47 0.48
C ALA A 17 19.94 -9.43 -0.70
N ASP A 18 19.85 -10.73 -0.41
CA ASP A 18 19.46 -11.72 -1.40
C ASP A 18 17.96 -11.96 -1.28
N LEU A 19 17.20 -11.41 -2.23
CA LEU A 19 15.74 -11.43 -2.22
C LEU A 19 15.20 -12.37 -3.29
N PRO A 20 14.14 -13.13 -3.00
CA PRO A 20 13.51 -14.00 -3.97
C PRO A 20 12.95 -13.17 -5.13
N ARG A 21 12.83 -13.78 -6.31
CA ARG A 21 12.23 -13.15 -7.48
C ARG A 21 10.82 -13.69 -7.68
N LEU A 22 9.94 -12.84 -8.21
CA LEU A 22 8.64 -13.29 -8.67
C LEU A 22 8.80 -14.30 -9.81
N PRO A 23 7.90 -15.30 -9.93
CA PRO A 23 7.85 -16.20 -11.07
C PRO A 23 7.75 -15.44 -12.38
N VAL A 24 8.29 -16.01 -13.45
CA VAL A 24 8.37 -15.36 -14.76
C VAL A 24 7.76 -16.30 -15.78
N GLU A 25 6.78 -15.81 -16.53
CA GLU A 25 6.26 -16.55 -17.68
C GLU A 25 7.35 -16.69 -18.75
N SER A 26 7.34 -17.81 -19.48
CA SER A 26 8.31 -18.05 -20.54
C SER A 26 8.35 -16.89 -21.55
N GLY A 27 9.54 -16.34 -21.80
CA GLY A 27 9.75 -15.21 -22.71
C GLY A 27 9.64 -13.80 -22.09
N LYS A 28 9.27 -13.67 -20.80
CA LYS A 28 9.30 -12.38 -20.08
C LYS A 28 10.65 -12.15 -19.38
N GLN A 29 10.99 -10.88 -19.16
CA GLN A 29 12.22 -10.50 -18.49
C GLN A 29 12.12 -10.77 -16.98
N VAL A 30 13.11 -11.49 -16.45
CA VAL A 30 13.13 -11.88 -15.03
C VAL A 30 13.27 -10.66 -14.11
N GLY A 31 12.35 -10.54 -13.15
CA GLY A 31 12.34 -9.46 -12.17
C GLY A 31 11.77 -8.14 -12.71
N VAL A 32 11.02 -8.20 -13.81
CA VAL A 32 10.32 -7.05 -14.42
C VAL A 32 8.84 -7.39 -14.60
N ASN A 33 8.18 -7.75 -13.51
CA ASN A 33 6.77 -8.08 -13.48
C ASN A 33 5.93 -6.88 -13.05
N THR A 34 4.75 -6.73 -13.65
CA THR A 34 3.74 -5.80 -13.16
C THR A 34 3.18 -6.33 -11.84
N VAL A 35 3.01 -5.43 -10.87
CA VAL A 35 2.42 -5.76 -9.56
C VAL A 35 1.14 -4.96 -9.36
N THR A 36 0.21 -5.55 -8.61
CA THR A 36 -1.11 -4.97 -8.37
C THR A 36 -1.51 -5.20 -6.93
N SER A 37 -2.28 -4.27 -6.37
CA SER A 37 -2.91 -4.43 -5.06
C SER A 37 -4.36 -4.85 -5.22
N ASP A 38 -4.79 -5.78 -4.37
CA ASP A 38 -6.16 -6.32 -4.31
C ASP A 38 -6.57 -6.56 -2.84
N ASN A 39 -7.68 -7.26 -2.61
CA ASN A 39 -8.22 -7.48 -1.27
C ASN A 39 -7.36 -8.43 -0.38
N THR A 40 -6.36 -9.10 -0.95
CA THR A 40 -5.50 -10.08 -0.28
C THR A 40 -4.06 -9.62 -0.16
N GLN A 41 -3.59 -8.77 -1.08
CA GLN A 41 -2.23 -8.23 -1.11
C GLN A 41 -2.20 -6.71 -1.38
N MET A 42 -1.31 -6.02 -0.68
CA MET A 42 -0.94 -4.63 -0.95
C MET A 42 0.50 -4.60 -1.46
N CYS A 43 0.68 -4.17 -2.70
CA CYS A 43 1.98 -4.16 -3.38
C CYS A 43 2.57 -2.74 -3.40
N TRP A 44 3.84 -2.64 -3.01
CA TRP A 44 4.63 -1.42 -3.10
C TRP A 44 5.91 -1.66 -3.87
N GLN A 45 6.30 -0.73 -4.74
CA GLN A 45 7.64 -0.68 -5.30
C GLN A 45 8.52 0.25 -4.47
N VAL A 46 9.65 -0.26 -4.01
CA VAL A 46 10.58 0.48 -3.15
C VAL A 46 11.91 0.68 -3.87
N HIS A 47 12.32 1.93 -3.94
CA HIS A 47 13.53 2.38 -4.60
C HIS A 47 14.36 3.26 -3.66
N ILE A 48 15.64 3.41 -3.98
CA ILE A 48 16.53 4.32 -3.27
C ILE A 48 17.27 5.17 -4.29
N ILE A 49 17.37 6.47 -4.01
CA ILE A 49 18.15 7.43 -4.78
C ILE A 49 19.25 8.04 -3.92
N ASP A 50 20.32 8.44 -4.59
CA ASP A 50 21.31 9.34 -4.01
C ASP A 50 20.75 10.77 -4.10
N ASN A 51 20.78 11.52 -2.98
CA ASN A 51 20.28 12.90 -2.97
C ASN A 51 21.12 13.81 -3.87
N SER A 52 22.41 13.53 -3.96
CA SER A 52 23.35 14.07 -4.94
C SER A 52 24.41 13.00 -5.23
N TYR A 53 25.11 13.12 -6.35
CA TYR A 53 26.08 12.11 -6.79
C TYR A 53 27.11 11.80 -5.68
N GLY A 54 27.16 10.52 -5.25
CA GLY A 54 28.08 10.07 -4.21
C GLY A 54 27.71 10.48 -2.78
N SER A 55 26.55 11.10 -2.57
CA SER A 55 26.10 11.51 -1.23
C SER A 55 25.90 10.32 -0.30
N ARG A 56 26.25 10.54 0.97
CA ARG A 56 25.90 9.63 2.07
C ARG A 56 24.41 9.72 2.40
N HIS A 57 23.80 10.88 2.17
CA HIS A 57 22.38 11.10 2.33
C HIS A 57 21.63 10.54 1.12
N LYS A 58 20.65 9.70 1.40
CA LYS A 58 19.84 9.03 0.39
C LYS A 58 18.37 9.18 0.76
N THR A 59 17.51 9.00 -0.24
CA THR A 59 16.07 9.00 -0.03
C THR A 59 15.49 7.72 -0.58
N LEU A 60 14.79 6.99 0.28
CA LEU A 60 13.93 5.89 -0.15
C LEU A 60 12.64 6.48 -0.70
N ILE A 61 12.20 5.93 -1.83
CA ILE A 61 10.95 6.27 -2.48
C ILE A 61 10.12 4.99 -2.56
N ALA A 62 8.99 4.96 -1.87
CA ALA A 62 8.04 3.85 -1.93
C ALA A 62 6.78 4.30 -2.63
N VAL A 63 6.33 3.54 -3.63
CA VAL A 63 5.12 3.84 -4.41
C VAL A 63 4.18 2.65 -4.39
N GLU A 64 2.96 2.85 -3.93
CA GLU A 64 1.91 1.83 -3.95
C GLU A 64 1.45 1.57 -5.40
N ALA A 65 1.27 0.30 -5.75
CA ALA A 65 1.15 -0.15 -7.12
C ALA A 65 -0.08 0.41 -7.85
N SER A 66 -1.24 0.42 -7.20
CA SER A 66 -2.53 0.75 -7.81
C SER A 66 -2.83 2.25 -7.75
N SER A 67 -2.72 2.86 -6.57
CA SER A 67 -3.00 4.27 -6.29
C SER A 67 -1.89 5.22 -6.69
N ARG A 68 -0.66 4.71 -6.87
CA ARG A 68 0.55 5.53 -7.06
C ARG A 68 0.85 6.46 -5.87
N PHE A 69 0.31 6.15 -4.70
CA PHE A 69 0.60 6.85 -3.46
C PHE A 69 2.08 6.72 -3.12
N THR A 70 2.73 7.83 -2.84
CA THR A 70 4.18 7.94 -2.73
C THR A 70 4.59 8.35 -1.33
N VAL A 71 5.62 7.70 -0.80
CA VAL A 71 6.21 7.97 0.52
C VAL A 71 7.71 8.17 0.33
N PHE A 72 8.26 9.15 1.05
CA PHE A 72 9.69 9.45 1.10
C PHE A 72 10.24 9.14 2.48
N ILE A 73 11.35 8.40 2.56
CA ILE A 73 12.04 8.13 3.82
C ILE A 73 13.50 8.55 3.66
N PRO A 74 13.91 9.68 4.26
CA PRO A 74 15.31 10.08 4.31
C PRO A 74 16.13 9.06 5.10
N VAL A 75 17.27 8.63 4.55
CA VAL A 75 18.16 7.66 5.19
C VAL A 75 19.63 8.04 5.01
N VAL A 76 20.39 7.89 6.09
CA VAL A 76 21.85 8.09 6.08
C VAL A 76 22.57 6.76 6.29
N LEU A 77 22.05 5.94 7.20
CA LEU A 77 22.57 4.61 7.48
C LEU A 77 21.76 3.56 6.75
N LYS A 78 22.47 2.49 6.39
CA LYS A 78 21.86 1.31 5.80
C LYS A 78 20.96 0.63 6.83
N LEU A 79 19.71 0.38 6.45
CA LEU A 79 18.74 -0.36 7.24
C LEU A 79 18.83 -1.87 6.93
N THR A 80 18.53 -2.70 7.92
CA THR A 80 18.18 -4.10 7.71
C THR A 80 16.79 -4.21 7.06
N LEU A 81 16.46 -5.39 6.54
CA LEU A 81 15.12 -5.62 5.97
C LEU A 81 14.03 -5.49 7.02
N ASP A 82 14.26 -5.94 8.26
CA ASP A 82 13.27 -5.86 9.32
C ASP A 82 13.02 -4.42 9.76
N GLU A 83 14.08 -3.62 9.93
CA GLU A 83 13.98 -2.20 10.24
C GLU A 83 13.25 -1.44 9.13
N LEU A 84 13.58 -1.71 7.87
CA LEU A 84 12.92 -1.07 6.73
C LEU A 84 11.46 -1.50 6.63
N SER A 85 11.14 -2.77 6.92
CA SER A 85 9.76 -3.28 6.93
C SER A 85 8.92 -2.60 7.99
N ALA A 86 9.44 -2.52 9.22
CA ALA A 86 8.78 -1.84 10.33
C ALA A 86 8.57 -0.36 10.01
N ARG A 87 9.61 0.30 9.48
CA ARG A 87 9.52 1.72 9.08
C ARG A 87 8.47 1.94 8.01
N LEU A 88 8.49 1.17 6.92
CA LEU A 88 7.52 1.32 5.83
C LEU A 88 6.10 1.10 6.32
N LYS A 89 5.85 0.06 7.14
CA LYS A 89 4.52 -0.26 7.69
C LYS A 89 3.91 0.90 8.49
N MET A 90 4.75 1.67 9.19
CA MET A 90 4.32 2.87 9.91
C MET A 90 4.21 4.09 8.98
N GLU A 91 5.21 4.31 8.14
CA GLU A 91 5.35 5.56 7.39
C GLU A 91 4.18 5.78 6.42
N TRP A 92 3.74 4.75 5.70
CA TRP A 92 2.66 4.93 4.73
C TRP A 92 1.34 5.30 5.41
N GLN A 93 1.07 4.74 6.60
CA GLN A 93 -0.13 5.05 7.36
C GLN A 93 -0.08 6.49 7.89
N TRP A 94 1.08 6.90 8.39
CA TRP A 94 1.31 8.27 8.84
C TRP A 94 1.13 9.28 7.70
N VAL A 95 1.79 9.06 6.57
CA VAL A 95 1.69 9.95 5.39
C VAL A 95 0.27 9.98 4.86
N LEU A 96 -0.45 8.85 4.86
CA LEU A 96 -1.87 8.82 4.48
C LEU A 96 -2.70 9.69 5.44
N ALA A 97 -2.57 9.50 6.75
CA ALA A 97 -3.32 10.26 7.75
C ALA A 97 -3.09 11.77 7.63
N GLU A 98 -1.82 12.19 7.51
CA GLU A 98 -1.46 13.60 7.35
C GLU A 98 -1.93 14.15 6.00
N SER A 99 -1.86 13.37 4.92
CA SER A 99 -2.41 13.78 3.61
C SER A 99 -3.92 14.01 3.70
N LEU A 100 -4.66 13.08 4.31
CA LEU A 100 -6.11 13.20 4.49
C LEU A 100 -6.47 14.42 5.35
N ARG A 101 -5.66 14.71 6.37
CA ARG A 101 -5.84 15.86 7.26
C ARG A 101 -5.56 17.19 6.56
N VAL A 102 -4.43 17.29 5.86
CA VAL A 102 -3.98 18.55 5.24
C VAL A 102 -4.80 18.88 4.00
N LEU A 103 -5.21 17.88 3.23
CA LEU A 103 -6.04 18.05 2.04
C LEU A 103 -7.55 18.00 2.35
N GLU A 104 -7.91 17.94 3.62
CA GLU A 104 -9.30 18.04 4.13
C GLU A 104 -10.27 16.98 3.57
N TYR A 105 -9.77 15.77 3.27
CA TYR A 105 -10.61 14.68 2.76
C TYR A 105 -11.60 14.12 3.78
N MET A 106 -11.27 14.20 5.07
CA MET A 106 -12.13 13.71 6.15
C MET A 106 -11.77 14.31 7.53
N PRO A 107 -12.71 14.33 8.49
CA PRO A 107 -12.47 14.80 9.85
C PRO A 107 -11.41 13.99 10.60
N ARG A 108 -10.71 14.63 11.56
CA ARG A 108 -9.66 13.98 12.37
C ARG A 108 -10.16 12.75 13.15
N SER A 109 -11.40 12.78 13.63
CA SER A 109 -12.04 11.63 14.29
C SER A 109 -12.10 10.41 13.39
N ASP A 110 -12.43 10.64 12.12
CA ASP A 110 -12.65 9.58 11.15
C ASP A 110 -11.29 9.05 10.66
N ILE A 111 -10.26 9.91 10.57
CA ILE A 111 -8.88 9.49 10.32
C ILE A 111 -8.40 8.56 11.44
N ALA A 112 -8.65 8.91 12.70
CA ALA A 112 -8.27 8.07 13.84
C ALA A 112 -8.98 6.70 13.78
N LEU A 113 -10.28 6.69 13.44
CA LEU A 113 -11.04 5.45 13.25
C LEU A 113 -10.54 4.61 12.08
N LEU A 114 -10.16 5.25 10.97
CA LEU A 114 -9.56 4.59 9.82
C LEU A 114 -8.24 3.89 10.22
N LEU A 115 -7.36 4.60 10.92
CA LEU A 115 -6.07 4.06 11.36
C LEU A 115 -6.23 2.91 12.36
N ASP A 116 -7.18 3.02 13.30
CA ASP A 116 -7.48 1.92 14.22
C ASP A 116 -7.90 0.65 13.47
N ARG A 117 -8.80 0.79 12.49
CA ARG A 117 -9.26 -0.34 11.65
C ARG A 117 -8.14 -0.89 10.77
N LEU A 118 -7.26 -0.04 10.23
CA LEU A 118 -6.09 -0.46 9.46
C LEU A 118 -5.09 -1.23 10.33
N ASN A 119 -4.86 -0.82 11.58
CA ASN A 119 -3.98 -1.54 12.51
C ASN A 119 -4.50 -2.94 12.86
N GLN A 120 -5.82 -3.15 12.79
CA GLN A 120 -6.42 -4.47 12.94
C GLN A 120 -6.22 -5.35 11.69
N LEU A 121 -5.82 -4.79 10.55
CA LEU A 121 -5.38 -5.58 9.39
C LEU A 121 -3.97 -6.10 9.68
N ASN A 122 -3.85 -7.39 9.96
CA ASN A 122 -2.55 -8.03 10.08
C ASN A 122 -1.86 -8.02 8.71
N PHE A 123 -0.87 -7.15 8.55
CA PHE A 123 0.03 -7.11 7.41
C PHE A 123 1.25 -7.98 7.65
N ASP A 124 1.31 -9.10 6.91
CA ASP A 124 2.45 -10.00 6.84
C ASP A 124 3.37 -9.51 5.72
N VAL A 125 4.60 -9.13 6.08
CA VAL A 125 5.52 -8.50 5.12
C VAL A 125 6.24 -9.56 4.29
N ALA A 126 6.23 -9.40 2.97
CA ALA A 126 6.98 -10.23 2.04
C ALA A 126 7.86 -9.35 1.15
N TRP A 127 9.14 -9.69 1.04
CA TRP A 127 10.08 -8.99 0.14
C TRP A 127 10.36 -9.78 -1.12
N VAL A 128 10.33 -9.10 -2.25
CA VAL A 128 10.74 -9.65 -3.54
C VAL A 128 11.64 -8.68 -4.29
N LYS A 129 12.56 -9.19 -5.10
CA LYS A 129 13.32 -8.42 -6.07
C LYS A 129 12.51 -8.32 -7.36
N ASN A 130 11.97 -7.13 -7.62
CA ASN A 130 11.16 -6.85 -8.81
C ASN A 130 11.24 -5.37 -9.21
N THR A 131 11.03 -5.06 -10.49
CA THR A 131 10.89 -3.69 -11.00
C THR A 131 9.73 -3.63 -12.00
N ASP A 132 8.60 -3.12 -11.55
CA ASP A 132 7.47 -2.77 -12.39
C ASP A 132 7.74 -1.46 -13.14
N LEU A 133 7.86 -1.57 -14.46
CA LEU A 133 8.12 -0.45 -15.36
C LEU A 133 6.96 0.56 -15.40
N SER A 134 5.73 0.13 -15.11
CA SER A 134 4.56 1.02 -15.08
C SER A 134 4.58 1.98 -13.87
N ILE A 135 5.31 1.61 -12.82
CA ILE A 135 5.51 2.42 -11.61
C ILE A 135 6.83 3.20 -11.70
N ASN A 136 7.83 2.66 -12.40
CA ASN A 136 9.18 3.23 -12.48
C ASN A 136 9.21 4.69 -12.98
N GLY A 137 8.30 5.07 -13.87
CA GLY A 137 8.14 6.46 -14.31
C GLY A 137 7.77 7.42 -13.16
N HIS A 138 6.88 7.00 -12.26
CA HIS A 138 6.50 7.81 -11.08
C HIS A 138 7.60 7.88 -10.05
N ILE A 139 8.38 6.81 -9.88
CA ILE A 139 9.56 6.82 -8.99
C ILE A 139 10.61 7.80 -9.53
N SER A 140 10.83 7.81 -10.84
CA SER A 140 11.80 8.71 -11.47
C SER A 140 11.36 10.17 -11.31
N ASP A 141 10.09 10.47 -11.57
CA ASP A 141 9.51 11.81 -11.35
C ASP A 141 9.58 12.24 -9.88
N ALA A 142 9.19 11.37 -8.94
CA ALA A 142 9.32 11.61 -7.51
C ALA A 142 10.77 11.86 -7.09
N GLY A 143 11.73 11.15 -7.68
CA GLY A 143 13.15 11.37 -7.44
C GLY A 143 13.65 12.74 -7.93
N LEU A 144 13.15 13.22 -9.08
CA LEU A 144 13.43 14.57 -9.55
C LEU A 144 12.93 15.63 -8.56
N TRP A 145 11.70 15.47 -8.06
CA TRP A 145 11.16 16.33 -7.01
C TRP A 145 12.05 16.39 -5.78
N VAL A 146 12.53 15.23 -5.29
CA VAL A 146 13.48 15.19 -4.16
C VAL A 146 14.73 16.01 -4.48
N THR A 147 15.38 15.75 -5.60
CA THR A 147 16.63 16.45 -5.96
C THR A 147 16.44 17.96 -6.13
N GLN A 148 15.32 18.39 -6.74
CA GLN A 148 15.00 19.80 -6.95
C GLN A 148 14.68 20.51 -5.63
N THR A 149 13.90 19.87 -4.75
CA THR A 149 13.61 20.42 -3.42
C THR A 149 14.90 20.63 -2.60
N LEU A 150 15.83 19.67 -2.66
CA LEU A 150 17.12 19.78 -1.98
C LEU A 150 18.00 20.88 -2.57
N GLU A 151 18.08 20.98 -3.89
CA GLU A 151 18.84 22.03 -4.57
C GLU A 151 18.30 23.43 -4.24
N GLN A 152 16.98 23.62 -4.33
CA GLN A 152 16.32 24.90 -4.05
C GLN A 152 16.47 25.33 -2.58
N SER A 153 16.37 24.37 -1.65
CA SER A 153 16.52 24.63 -0.21
C SER A 153 17.98 24.65 0.26
N ARG A 154 18.94 24.35 -0.63
CA ARG A 154 20.38 24.21 -0.33
C ARG A 154 20.65 23.23 0.82
N ARG A 155 20.00 22.07 0.77
CA ARG A 155 20.13 20.99 1.76
C ARG A 155 20.69 19.73 1.12
N GLU A 156 21.45 18.96 1.90
CA GLU A 156 21.97 17.66 1.46
C GLU A 156 20.98 16.51 1.69
N GLU A 157 20.00 16.72 2.58
CA GLU A 157 18.96 15.75 2.90
C GLU A 157 17.61 16.39 3.19
N LEU A 158 16.57 15.59 2.97
CA LEU A 158 15.21 15.95 3.35
C LEU A 158 15.10 15.77 4.87
N THR A 159 14.54 16.77 5.56
CA THR A 159 14.08 16.53 6.93
C THR A 159 12.75 15.75 6.88
N PRO A 160 12.36 15.06 7.97
CA PRO A 160 11.09 14.36 8.01
C PRO A 160 9.88 15.23 7.63
N GLU A 161 9.91 16.51 8.02
CA GLU A 161 8.86 17.49 7.71
C GLU A 161 8.78 17.79 6.21
N VAL A 162 9.93 18.08 5.58
CA VAL A 162 9.98 18.37 4.14
C VAL A 162 9.62 17.13 3.32
N ALA A 163 10.05 15.95 3.76
CA ALA A 163 9.66 14.68 3.12
C ALA A 163 8.15 14.46 3.18
N LEU A 164 7.52 14.76 4.32
CA LEU A 164 6.07 14.66 4.50
C LEU A 164 5.33 15.69 3.64
N GLU A 165 5.74 16.96 3.65
CA GLU A 165 5.14 18.03 2.83
C GLU A 165 5.20 17.68 1.35
N LEU A 166 6.36 17.20 0.87
CA LEU A 166 6.53 16.78 -0.51
C LEU A 166 5.64 15.58 -0.86
N ALA A 167 5.54 14.60 0.04
CA ALA A 167 4.65 13.46 -0.15
C ALA A 167 3.18 13.90 -0.24
N ILE A 168 2.72 14.76 0.68
CA ILE A 168 1.34 15.30 0.68
C ILE A 168 1.07 16.03 -0.64
N TYR A 169 1.99 16.90 -1.06
CA TYR A 169 1.86 17.64 -2.32
C TYR A 169 1.69 16.68 -3.50
N LEU A 170 2.60 15.71 -3.68
CA LEU A 170 2.55 14.77 -4.80
C LEU A 170 1.36 13.82 -4.75
N ASN A 171 0.88 13.47 -3.56
CA ASN A 171 -0.27 12.58 -3.40
C ASN A 171 -1.62 13.28 -3.60
N GLY A 172 -1.65 14.62 -3.58
CA GLY A 172 -2.79 15.43 -3.99
C GLY A 172 -2.83 15.75 -5.49
N GLN A 173 -1.77 15.47 -6.25
CA GLN A 173 -1.75 15.75 -7.69
C GLN A 173 -2.29 14.57 -8.52
N PRO A 174 -3.06 14.83 -9.60
CA PRO A 174 -3.52 13.78 -10.50
C PRO A 174 -2.34 13.05 -11.19
N LYS A 175 -2.27 11.74 -11.05
CA LYS A 175 -1.30 10.87 -11.71
C LYS A 175 -1.92 10.08 -12.86
N ARG A 176 -1.23 10.05 -14.00
CA ARG A 176 -1.62 9.26 -15.17
C ARG A 176 -1.26 7.79 -14.97
N ILE A 177 -2.22 6.89 -15.16
CA ILE A 177 -2.04 5.43 -15.11
C ILE A 177 -2.49 4.79 -16.43
N ASN A 178 -2.31 3.47 -16.58
CA ASN A 178 -2.74 2.71 -17.76
C ASN A 178 -2.27 3.32 -19.09
N LYS A 179 -0.97 3.65 -19.16
CA LYS A 179 -0.35 4.33 -20.31
C LYS A 179 -0.97 5.71 -20.62
N GLY A 180 -1.50 6.39 -19.60
CA GLY A 180 -2.05 7.73 -19.70
C GLY A 180 -3.51 7.81 -20.09
N LYS A 181 -4.22 6.67 -20.14
CA LYS A 181 -5.66 6.63 -20.42
C LYS A 181 -6.49 7.13 -19.24
N ASP A 182 -6.05 6.81 -18.03
CA ASP A 182 -6.78 7.14 -16.81
C ASP A 182 -5.96 8.07 -15.92
N LYS A 183 -6.65 8.79 -15.04
CA LYS A 183 -6.05 9.63 -14.00
C LYS A 183 -6.60 9.21 -12.64
N VAL A 184 -5.71 9.19 -11.65
CA VAL A 184 -6.08 8.96 -10.25
C VAL A 184 -5.42 10.02 -9.38
N ILE A 185 -6.12 10.48 -8.34
CA ILE A 185 -5.50 11.25 -7.27
C ILE A 185 -5.03 10.23 -6.22
N PRO A 186 -3.71 10.13 -5.94
CA PRO A 186 -3.19 9.03 -5.14
C PRO A 186 -3.80 8.90 -3.74
N VAL A 187 -4.00 10.01 -3.03
CA VAL A 187 -4.60 9.98 -1.68
C VAL A 187 -6.04 9.47 -1.70
N GLU A 188 -6.84 9.88 -2.69
CA GLU A 188 -8.22 9.40 -2.87
C GLU A 188 -8.25 7.92 -3.21
N SER A 189 -7.40 7.51 -4.16
CA SER A 189 -7.33 6.12 -4.61
C SER A 189 -6.86 5.19 -3.51
N LEU A 190 -5.89 5.60 -2.69
CA LEU A 190 -5.43 4.81 -1.56
C LEU A 190 -6.47 4.75 -0.43
N LEU A 191 -7.16 5.86 -0.15
CA LEU A 191 -8.27 5.89 0.81
C LEU A 191 -9.37 4.91 0.42
N ALA A 192 -9.83 4.97 -0.84
CA ALA A 192 -10.87 4.09 -1.35
C ALA A 192 -10.46 2.61 -1.24
N TYR A 193 -9.20 2.29 -1.55
CA TYR A 193 -8.65 0.95 -1.37
C TYR A 193 -8.63 0.52 0.11
N CYS A 194 -8.17 1.39 1.02
CA CYS A 194 -8.19 1.09 2.45
C CYS A 194 -9.61 0.82 2.97
N GLN A 195 -10.59 1.60 2.52
CA GLN A 195 -12.00 1.41 2.88
C GLN A 195 -12.56 0.08 2.33
N SER A 196 -12.18 -0.32 1.11
CA SER A 196 -12.61 -1.61 0.55
C SER A 196 -12.01 -2.80 1.30
N LEU A 197 -10.75 -2.70 1.74
CA LEU A 197 -10.09 -3.73 2.57
C LEU A 197 -10.81 -3.93 3.91
N ILE A 198 -11.09 -2.83 4.60
CA ILE A 198 -11.80 -2.85 5.88
C ILE A 198 -13.19 -3.47 5.72
N SER A 199 -13.93 -3.06 4.70
CA SER A 199 -15.28 -3.57 4.43
C SER A 199 -15.27 -5.07 4.12
N SER A 200 -14.32 -5.54 3.30
CA SER A 200 -14.20 -6.95 2.93
C SER A 200 -13.94 -7.85 4.15
N LYS A 201 -13.14 -7.37 5.11
CA LYS A 201 -12.85 -8.10 6.34
C LYS A 201 -14.09 -8.21 7.25
N GLN A 202 -14.89 -7.17 7.33
CA GLN A 202 -16.15 -7.18 8.10
C GLN A 202 -17.16 -8.18 7.52
N THR A 203 -17.29 -8.24 6.19
CA THR A 203 -18.16 -9.22 5.53
C THR A 203 -17.70 -10.66 5.79
N ALA A 204 -16.40 -10.94 5.71
CA ALA A 204 -15.87 -12.27 5.99
C ALA A 204 -16.14 -12.72 7.44
N GLN A 205 -15.96 -11.82 8.41
CA GLN A 205 -16.25 -12.10 9.82
C GLN A 205 -17.74 -12.30 10.11
N GLN A 206 -18.63 -11.65 9.36
CA GLN A 206 -20.08 -11.87 9.47
C GLN A 206 -20.52 -13.20 8.85
N SER A 207 -19.93 -13.60 7.72
CA SER A 207 -20.24 -14.90 7.09
C SER A 207 -19.74 -16.11 7.88
N GLU A 208 -18.68 -15.97 8.66
CA GLU A 208 -18.18 -17.03 9.55
C GLU A 208 -19.00 -17.13 10.86
N ALA A 209 -19.81 -16.12 11.18
CA ALA A 209 -20.58 -16.03 12.41
C ALA A 209 -22.04 -16.53 12.28
N GLU A 210 -22.53 -16.88 11.08
CA GLU A 210 -23.82 -17.57 10.92
C GLU A 210 -23.65 -19.09 11.15
N PRO A 211 -24.26 -19.68 12.19
CA PRO A 211 -24.30 -21.13 12.31
C PRO A 211 -25.21 -21.71 11.23
N ALA A 212 -24.76 -22.80 10.62
CA ALA A 212 -25.54 -23.63 9.72
C ALA A 212 -26.79 -24.18 10.44
N GLU A 213 -27.91 -23.45 10.39
CA GLU A 213 -29.21 -24.05 10.65
C GLU A 213 -29.53 -25.02 9.51
N SER A 214 -29.49 -26.29 9.88
CA SER A 214 -29.77 -27.46 9.07
C SER A 214 -31.04 -27.31 8.24
N ASN A 215 -30.88 -27.45 6.92
CA ASN A 215 -31.93 -27.86 6.00
C ASN A 215 -32.60 -29.15 6.52
N GLN A 216 -33.77 -29.03 7.15
CA GLN A 216 -34.76 -30.10 7.19
C GLN A 216 -35.96 -29.68 6.33
N GLN A 217 -35.90 -30.04 5.05
CA GLN A 217 -37.11 -30.28 4.27
C GLN A 217 -37.59 -31.70 4.57
N LEU A 218 -38.80 -31.85 5.09
CA LEU A 218 -39.67 -33.00 4.81
C LEU A 218 -41.15 -32.58 4.97
N LEU A 219 -41.76 -32.31 3.81
CA LEU A 219 -43.11 -32.66 3.34
C LEU A 219 -44.31 -32.62 4.31
N ALA A 220 -45.31 -31.83 3.91
CA ALA A 220 -46.67 -31.68 4.44
C ALA A 220 -47.57 -32.96 4.26
N PRO A 221 -48.91 -32.88 4.38
CA PRO A 221 -49.79 -32.60 5.55
C PRO A 221 -50.75 -33.78 5.82
N ILE A 222 -51.26 -33.99 7.04
CA ILE A 222 -52.41 -34.90 7.25
C ILE A 222 -53.41 -34.33 8.28
N ASN A 223 -54.62 -34.05 7.79
CA ASN A 223 -55.86 -33.92 8.55
C ASN A 223 -56.19 -35.23 9.27
N SER A 224 -56.52 -35.18 10.56
CA SER A 224 -57.32 -36.23 11.23
C SER A 224 -58.09 -35.64 12.40
N ILE A 225 -59.40 -35.48 12.20
CA ILE A 225 -60.41 -35.33 13.25
C ILE A 225 -60.57 -36.70 13.93
N VAL A 226 -60.45 -36.79 15.27
CA VAL A 226 -61.28 -37.70 16.10
C VAL A 226 -61.47 -37.12 17.51
N TYR A 227 -62.75 -37.12 17.92
CA TYR A 227 -63.37 -36.84 19.22
C TYR A 227 -62.65 -37.34 20.48
N LEU A 228 -62.86 -36.65 21.60
CA LEU A 228 -63.10 -37.29 22.91
C LEU A 228 -64.07 -36.48 23.78
N LYS A 229 -65.05 -37.22 24.31
CA LYS A 229 -66.15 -36.84 25.21
C LYS A 229 -65.65 -36.33 26.57
N ARG A 230 -66.32 -35.31 27.11
CA ARG A 230 -67.26 -35.43 28.24
C ARG A 230 -68.10 -34.16 28.37
#